data_AF-A0A351J7M3-F1
#
_entry.id   AF-A0A351J7M3-F1
#
_cell.length_a   1.000
_cell.length_b   1.000
_cell.length_c   1.000
_cell.angle_alpha   90.00
_cell.angle_beta   90.00
_cell.angle_gamma   90.00
#
_symmetry.space_group_name_H-M   'P 1'
#
loop_
_entity.id
_entity.type
_entity.pdbx_description
1 polymer ?
#
loop_
_entity_poly.entity_id
_entity_poly.type
_entity_poly.pdbx_seq_one_letter_code
_entity_poly.pdbx_strand_id
1 'polypeptide(L)'
;MTNRKVIRIRDGETINSVVRRLRNTVEPVVHLVSDGADSLFANIVNLRLIHYYAAQDNKTVIIECNSPEVRKMCAAIGLGLAGDDVGDGGADDDNDTSANAIYDTSAAAATEMEPAKVPGSAL
;
A
#
# COMPACT_ATOMS: atom_id res chain seq x y z
N MET A 1 -28.97 -4.75 -13.08
CA MET A 1 -27.97 -5.75 -12.67
C MET A 1 -26.63 -5.04 -12.59
N THR A 2 -26.08 -4.85 -11.40
CA THR A 2 -24.76 -4.21 -11.24
C THR A 2 -23.72 -5.18 -11.80
N ASN A 3 -23.12 -4.84 -12.95
CA ASN A 3 -22.05 -5.65 -13.55
C ASN A 3 -20.82 -5.59 -12.63
N ARG A 4 -20.65 -6.63 -11.82
CA ARG A 4 -19.51 -6.76 -10.90
C ARG A 4 -18.74 -8.04 -11.19
N LYS A 5 -17.42 -7.94 -11.18
CA LYS A 5 -16.53 -9.11 -11.24
C LYS A 5 -16.08 -9.49 -9.84
N VAL A 6 -16.15 -10.76 -9.48
CA VAL A 6 -15.55 -11.28 -8.24
C VAL A 6 -14.24 -11.99 -8.60
N ILE A 7 -13.16 -11.63 -7.91
CA ILE A 7 -11.83 -12.23 -8.04
C ILE A 7 -11.42 -12.72 -6.65
N ARG A 8 -11.21 -14.04 -6.53
CA ARG A 8 -10.70 -14.64 -5.29
C ARG A 8 -9.18 -14.64 -5.30
N ILE A 9 -8.58 -14.14 -4.23
CA ILE A 9 -7.14 -14.03 -4.06
C ILE A 9 -6.71 -15.09 -3.06
N ARG A 10 -5.93 -16.06 -3.53
CA ARG A 10 -5.47 -17.20 -2.71
C ARG A 10 -4.16 -16.87 -2.01
N ASP A 11 -3.90 -17.59 -0.92
CA ASP A 11 -2.58 -17.55 -0.28
C ASP A 11 -1.46 -17.88 -1.29
N GLY A 12 -0.33 -17.17 -1.16
CA GLY A 12 0.81 -17.26 -2.08
C GLY A 12 0.67 -16.52 -3.42
N GLU A 13 -0.49 -15.91 -3.73
CA GLU A 13 -0.57 -15.02 -4.89
C GLU A 13 0.23 -13.74 -4.69
N THR A 14 0.72 -13.16 -5.80
CA THR A 14 1.49 -11.92 -5.77
C THR A 14 0.64 -10.73 -6.18
N ILE A 15 1.01 -9.54 -5.68
CA ILE A 15 0.34 -8.29 -6.04
C ILE A 15 0.28 -8.05 -7.55
N ASN A 16 1.35 -8.41 -8.27
CA ASN A 16 1.39 -8.33 -9.74
C ASN A 16 0.32 -9.18 -10.41
N SER A 17 0.02 -10.37 -9.87
CA SER A 17 -1.06 -11.24 -10.37
C SER A 17 -2.44 -10.60 -10.12
N VAL A 18 -2.64 -9.98 -8.95
CA VAL A 18 -3.88 -9.26 -8.62
C VAL A 18 -4.09 -8.08 -9.55
N VAL A 19 -3.08 -7.20 -9.69
CA VAL A 19 -3.13 -6.02 -10.56
C VAL A 19 -3.37 -6.42 -12.01
N ARG A 20 -2.69 -7.46 -12.51
CA ARG A 20 -2.91 -7.95 -13.88
C ARG A 20 -4.36 -8.38 -14.12
N ARG A 21 -4.97 -9.10 -13.17
CA ARG A 21 -6.38 -9.50 -13.27
C ARG A 21 -7.32 -8.32 -13.16
N LEU A 22 -7.03 -7.36 -12.28
CA LEU A 22 -7.80 -6.11 -12.17
C LEU A 22 -7.83 -5.35 -13.50
N ARG A 23 -6.67 -5.20 -14.15
CA ARG A 23 -6.57 -4.51 -15.45
C ARG A 23 -7.29 -5.23 -16.58
N ASN A 24 -7.21 -6.57 -16.59
CA ASN A 24 -7.89 -7.41 -17.59
C ASN A 24 -9.40 -7.55 -17.37
N THR A 25 -9.92 -7.05 -16.25
CA THR A 25 -11.35 -7.05 -15.95
C THR A 25 -12.03 -5.89 -16.67
N VAL A 26 -13.17 -6.15 -17.31
CA VAL A 26 -13.91 -5.13 -18.10
C VAL A 26 -14.97 -4.45 -17.24
N GLU A 27 -15.43 -5.13 -16.20
CA GLU A 27 -16.45 -4.66 -15.28
C GLU A 27 -15.95 -3.46 -14.46
N PRO A 28 -16.78 -2.41 -14.30
CA PRO A 28 -16.39 -1.21 -13.56
C PRO A 28 -16.30 -1.45 -12.05
N VAL A 29 -16.95 -2.49 -11.52
CA VAL A 29 -16.89 -2.85 -10.11
C VAL A 29 -16.21 -4.20 -9.95
N VAL A 30 -15.14 -4.24 -9.16
CA VAL A 30 -14.33 -5.44 -8.93
C VAL A 30 -14.29 -5.76 -7.45
N HIS A 31 -14.73 -6.96 -7.09
CA HIS A 31 -14.75 -7.49 -5.73
C HIS A 31 -13.55 -8.41 -5.55
N LEU A 32 -12.59 -8.01 -4.72
CA LEU A 32 -11.42 -8.81 -4.36
C LEU A 32 -11.72 -9.52 -3.04
N VAL A 33 -11.83 -10.85 -3.08
CA VAL A 33 -12.12 -11.66 -1.90
C VAL A 33 -10.84 -12.36 -1.46
N SER A 34 -10.40 -12.08 -0.23
CA SER A 34 -9.26 -12.74 0.41
C SER A 34 -9.64 -14.17 0.81
N ASP A 35 -8.99 -15.16 0.19
CA ASP A 35 -9.10 -16.59 0.50
C ASP A 35 -7.76 -17.07 1.08
N GLY A 36 -7.42 -16.53 2.26
CA GLY A 36 -6.14 -16.76 2.93
C GLY A 36 -5.02 -15.78 2.54
N ALA A 37 -5.30 -14.79 1.69
CA ALA A 37 -4.31 -13.80 1.22
C ALA A 37 -4.26 -12.52 2.07
N ASP A 38 -4.67 -12.57 3.33
CA ASP A 38 -4.76 -11.37 4.19
C ASP A 38 -3.40 -10.69 4.38
N SER A 39 -2.30 -11.45 4.34
CA SER A 39 -0.92 -10.93 4.39
C SER A 39 -0.57 -10.03 3.20
N LEU A 40 -1.12 -10.32 2.01
CA LEU A 40 -0.92 -9.50 0.82
C LEU A 40 -1.62 -8.16 0.97
N PHE A 41 -2.82 -8.15 1.55
CA PHE A 41 -3.59 -6.95 1.82
C PHE A 41 -3.16 -6.21 3.09
N ALA A 42 -2.47 -6.89 4.01
CA ALA A 42 -1.88 -6.28 5.20
C ALA A 42 -0.68 -5.36 4.87
N ASN A 43 -0.27 -5.31 3.60
CA ASN A 43 0.76 -4.40 3.13
C ASN A 43 0.11 -3.16 2.48
N ILE A 44 0.32 -2.00 3.10
CA ILE A 44 -0.21 -0.71 2.63
C ILE A 44 0.25 -0.34 1.22
N VAL A 45 1.47 -0.72 0.82
CA VAL A 45 2.00 -0.46 -0.52
C VAL A 45 1.20 -1.24 -1.56
N ASN A 46 0.83 -2.48 -1.25
CA ASN A 46 0.00 -3.32 -2.13
C ASN A 46 -1.40 -2.73 -2.30
N LEU A 47 -2.02 -2.26 -1.22
CA LEU A 47 -3.33 -1.61 -1.28
C LEU A 47 -3.29 -0.31 -2.10
N ARG A 48 -2.25 0.51 -1.94
CA ARG A 48 -2.05 1.72 -2.74
C ARG A 48 -1.87 1.40 -4.23
N LEU A 49 -1.15 0.33 -4.57
CA LEU A 49 -1.01 -0.13 -5.95
C LEU A 49 -2.36 -0.53 -6.54
N ILE A 50 -3.17 -1.30 -5.80
CA ILE A 50 -4.52 -1.69 -6.23
C ILE A 50 -5.37 -0.44 -6.48
N HIS A 51 -5.39 0.49 -5.52
CA HIS A 51 -6.17 1.74 -5.63
C HIS A 51 -5.72 2.59 -6.83
N TYR A 52 -4.41 2.74 -7.05
CA TYR A 52 -3.86 3.48 -8.18
C TYR A 52 -4.32 2.92 -9.53
N TYR A 53 -4.16 1.61 -9.74
CA TYR A 53 -4.56 0.99 -11.01
C TYR A 53 -6.09 0.96 -11.19
N ALA A 54 -6.84 0.81 -10.10
CA ALA A 54 -8.29 0.93 -10.13
C ALA A 54 -8.73 2.33 -10.59
N ALA A 55 -8.15 3.38 -10.01
CA ALA A 55 -8.43 4.76 -10.38
C ALA A 55 -8.05 5.07 -11.83
N GLN A 56 -6.89 4.59 -12.30
CA GLN A 56 -6.47 4.76 -13.70
C GLN A 56 -7.45 4.15 -14.70
N ASP A 57 -8.00 2.97 -14.37
CA ASP A 57 -8.96 2.27 -15.23
C ASP A 57 -10.42 2.67 -14.96
N ASN A 58 -10.69 3.68 -14.11
CA ASN A 58 -12.01 4.08 -13.64
C ASN A 58 -12.84 2.91 -13.05
N LYS A 59 -12.19 2.05 -12.27
CA LYS A 59 -12.80 0.90 -11.60
C LYS A 59 -12.98 1.18 -10.11
N THR A 60 -14.12 0.79 -9.57
CA THR A 60 -14.36 0.71 -8.14
C THR A 60 -13.90 -0.65 -7.65
N VAL A 61 -12.95 -0.67 -6.73
CA VAL A 61 -12.49 -1.89 -6.07
C VAL A 61 -13.10 -1.97 -4.68
N ILE A 62 -13.66 -3.13 -4.38
CA ILE A 62 -14.18 -3.47 -3.06
C ILE A 62 -13.37 -4.68 -2.56
N ILE A 63 -12.83 -4.60 -1.34
CA ILE A 63 -12.03 -5.66 -0.74
C ILE A 63 -12.83 -6.32 0.38
N GLU A 64 -12.94 -7.65 0.30
CA GLU A 64 -13.50 -8.52 1.33
C GLU A 64 -12.36 -9.27 1.99
N CYS A 65 -12.13 -9.01 3.28
CA CYS A 65 -11.07 -9.64 4.06
C CYS A 65 -11.53 -9.88 5.50
N ASN A 66 -10.96 -10.90 6.15
CA ASN A 66 -11.30 -11.24 7.53
C ASN A 66 -10.48 -10.44 8.55
N SER A 67 -9.34 -9.87 8.15
CA SER A 67 -8.45 -9.11 9.02
C SER A 67 -9.00 -7.70 9.34
N PRO A 68 -9.24 -7.35 10.62
CA PRO A 68 -9.67 -6.02 11.01
C PRO A 68 -8.67 -4.92 10.64
N GLU A 69 -7.37 -5.23 10.67
CA GLU A 69 -6.31 -4.27 10.33
C GLU A 69 -6.36 -3.91 8.85
N VAL A 70 -6.55 -4.91 7.98
CA VAL A 70 -6.70 -4.69 6.54
C VAL A 70 -7.91 -3.82 6.25
N ARG A 71 -9.03 -4.03 6.95
CA ARG A 71 -10.22 -3.19 6.81
C ARG A 71 -9.93 -1.73 7.14
N LYS A 72 -9.25 -1.46 8.27
CA LYS A 72 -8.83 -0.10 8.65
C LYS A 72 -7.91 0.54 7.60
N MET A 73 -6.96 -0.22 7.06
CA MET A 73 -6.05 0.28 6.02
C MET A 73 -6.79 0.58 4.71
N CYS A 74 -7.77 -0.24 4.32
CA CYS A 74 -8.59 0.01 3.14
C CYS A 74 -9.39 1.31 3.30
N ALA A 75 -10.03 1.52 4.46
CA ALA A 75 -10.77 2.75 4.75
C ALA A 75 -9.86 3.99 4.67
N ALA A 76 -8.66 3.93 5.25
CA ALA A 76 -7.69 5.03 5.21
C ALA A 76 -7.20 5.38 3.78
N ILE A 77 -7.29 4.45 2.83
CA ILE A 77 -6.91 4.66 1.43
C ILE A 77 -8.11 5.05 0.56
N GLY A 78 -9.35 4.91 1.07
CA GLY A 78 -10.57 5.12 0.31
C GLY A 78 -10.98 3.92 -0.55
N LEU A 79 -10.52 2.70 -0.22
CA LEU A 79 -10.98 1.47 -0.85
C LEU A 79 -12.30 1.01 -0.22
N GLY A 80 -13.25 0.56 -1.05
CA GLY A 80 -14.53 0.05 -0.57
C GLY A 80 -14.36 -1.25 0.22
N LEU A 81 -15.16 -1.44 1.26
CA LEU A 81 -15.21 -2.66 2.06
C LEU A 81 -16.51 -3.43 1.81
N ALA A 82 -16.39 -4.76 1.75
CA ALA A 82 -17.56 -5.64 1.67
C ALA A 82 -18.18 -5.81 3.07
N GLY A 83 -19.44 -5.39 3.24
CA GLY A 83 -20.19 -5.57 4.49
C GLY A 83 -20.52 -4.29 5.26
N ASP A 84 -20.16 -3.10 4.74
CA ASP A 84 -20.70 -1.84 5.24
C ASP A 84 -22.14 -1.63 4.72
N ASP A 85 -23.09 -2.31 5.36
CA ASP A 85 -24.46 -1.81 5.43
C ASP A 85 -24.43 -0.46 6.17
N VAL A 86 -24.60 0.63 5.42
CA VAL A 86 -25.06 1.98 5.82
C VAL A 86 -24.75 2.37 7.28
N GLY A 87 -23.61 3.02 7.48
CA GLY A 87 -23.31 3.82 8.68
C GLY A 87 -22.89 5.23 8.28
N ASP A 88 -23.86 6.14 8.23
CA ASP A 88 -23.68 7.58 8.37
C ASP A 88 -22.65 7.88 9.48
N GLY A 89 -21.58 8.62 9.15
CA GLY A 89 -20.47 8.81 10.07
C GLY A 89 -19.45 9.83 9.57
N GLY A 90 -19.85 11.10 9.58
CA GLY A 90 -18.99 12.27 9.81
C GLY A 90 -17.72 12.36 8.97
N ALA A 91 -17.79 13.10 7.86
CA ALA A 91 -16.62 13.75 7.30
C ALA A 91 -16.21 14.93 8.20
N ASP A 92 -15.60 14.62 9.34
CA ASP A 92 -14.76 15.55 10.10
C ASP A 92 -13.35 14.94 10.15
N ASP A 93 -12.67 14.89 8.99
CA ASP A 93 -11.23 14.65 8.96
C ASP A 93 -10.54 15.99 8.75
N ASP A 94 -10.14 16.54 9.88
CA ASP A 94 -9.09 17.53 10.02
C ASP A 94 -7.89 17.15 9.17
N ASN A 95 -7.74 17.87 8.07
CA ASN A 95 -6.54 17.89 7.24
C ASN A 95 -5.37 18.52 8.02
N ASP A 96 -4.82 17.81 9.00
CA ASP A 96 -3.48 18.07 9.51
C ASP A 96 -2.48 17.22 8.73
N THR A 97 -2.13 17.73 7.55
CA THR A 97 -0.99 17.26 6.76
C THR A 97 0.28 17.49 7.56
N SER A 98 0.64 16.53 8.42
CA SER A 98 2.02 16.36 8.91
C SER A 98 2.77 15.37 8.04
N ALA A 99 2.86 15.71 6.75
CA ALA A 99 3.86 15.12 5.87
C ALA A 99 5.20 15.82 6.11
N ASN A 100 6.10 15.15 6.83
CA ASN A 100 7.49 15.15 6.40
C ASN A 100 8.23 13.90 6.90
N ALA A 101 8.33 12.93 6.00
CA ALA A 101 9.34 11.90 6.06
C ALA A 101 10.71 12.51 5.74
N ILE A 102 11.68 12.35 6.64
CA ILE A 102 13.10 12.35 6.27
C ILE A 102 13.68 11.05 6.81
N TYR A 103 13.67 10.01 5.98
CA TYR A 103 14.56 8.88 6.15
C TYR A 103 15.90 9.27 5.51
N ASP A 104 16.87 9.67 6.33
CA ASP A 104 18.26 9.74 5.90
C ASP A 104 18.83 8.32 5.91
N THR A 105 18.99 7.75 4.72
CA THR A 105 19.76 6.53 4.53
C THR A 105 20.94 6.89 3.64
N SER A 106 22.07 7.19 4.27
CA SER A 106 23.36 7.23 3.58
C SER A 106 24.42 6.52 4.41
N ALA A 107 24.43 5.19 4.26
CA ALA A 107 25.62 4.40 4.51
C ALA A 107 26.64 4.70 3.40
N ALA A 108 27.78 5.28 3.75
CA ALA A 108 29.01 5.17 2.96
C ALA A 108 30.22 5.18 3.90
N ALA A 109 30.92 4.06 3.91
CA ALA A 109 32.19 3.86 4.57
C ALA A 109 33.30 4.72 3.95
N ALA A 110 34.18 5.28 4.79
CA ALA A 110 35.55 5.61 4.42
C ALA A 110 36.43 5.71 5.68
N THR A 111 37.20 4.66 5.90
CA THR A 111 38.45 4.62 6.68
C THR A 111 39.45 5.61 6.11
N GLU A 112 40.17 6.37 6.94
CA GLU A 112 41.58 6.83 6.79
C GLU A 112 41.90 7.84 7.92
N MET A 113 42.46 7.40 9.04
CA MET A 113 43.90 7.33 9.38
C MET A 113 44.55 8.72 9.59
N GLU A 114 44.75 9.06 10.87
CA GLU A 114 45.39 10.31 11.33
C GLU A 114 46.81 10.49 10.76
N PRO A 115 47.18 11.67 10.24
CA PRO A 115 48.58 11.98 9.95
C PRO A 115 49.33 12.39 11.22
N ALA A 116 50.38 11.62 11.52
CA ALA A 116 51.31 11.85 12.61
C ALA A 116 51.99 13.24 12.53
N LYS A 117 52.02 13.91 13.69
CA LYS A 117 52.73 15.18 13.93
C LYS A 117 54.24 14.93 13.97
N VAL A 118 54.97 15.46 12.99
CA VAL A 118 56.44 15.49 13.00
C VAL A 118 56.92 16.93 13.23
N PRO A 119 57.60 17.23 14.35
CA PRO A 119 58.40 18.44 14.44
C PRO A 119 59.90 18.10 14.47
N GLY A 120 60.61 18.60 13.47
CA GLY A 120 61.97 19.14 13.64
C GLY A 120 63.14 18.18 13.48
N SER A 121 63.77 18.23 12.31
CA SER A 121 65.23 18.12 12.22
C SER A 121 65.69 19.01 11.08
N ALA A 122 66.34 20.12 11.44
CA ALA A 122 67.20 20.85 10.54
C ALA A 122 68.49 21.16 11.32
N LEU A 123 69.54 20.46 10.88
CA LEU A 123 70.96 20.83 10.80
C LEU A 123 71.43 22.03 11.63
#